data_AF-O05120-F1
#
_entry.id   AF-O05120-F1
#
_cell.length_a   1.000
_cell.length_b   1.000
_cell.length_c   1.000
_cell.angle_alpha   90.00
_cell.angle_beta   90.00
_cell.angle_gamma   90.00
#
_symmetry.space_group_name_H-M   'P 1'
#
loop_
_entity.id
_entity.type
_entity.pdbx_description
1 polymer ?
#
loop_
_entity_poly.entity_id
_entity_poly.type
_entity_poly.pdbx_seq_one_letter_code
_entity_poly.pdbx_strand_id
1 'polypeptide(L)' 'LQRALVLEPRHFEAWAALGKLYLAQDDKGRALDAFRRAEALYPQWDVLKKAIERLTPEVQGRDL' A
#
# COMPACT_ATOMS: atom_id res chain seq x y z
N LEU A 1 -18.45 -17.59 4.17
CA LEU A 1 -17.19 -17.61 4.95
C LEU A 1 -16.33 -16.37 4.62
N GLN A 2 -16.83 -15.16 4.89
CA GLN A 2 -16.00 -13.95 4.85
C GLN A 2 -16.11 -13.31 6.23
N ARG A 3 -15.40 -13.91 7.19
CA ARG A 3 -15.03 -13.21 8.42
C ARG A 3 -13.96 -12.21 8.01
N ALA A 4 -14.38 -11.14 7.33
CA ALA A 4 -13.63 -9.90 7.27
C ALA A 4 -13.61 -9.43 8.72
N LEU A 5 -12.56 -9.84 9.43
CA LEU A 5 -12.27 -9.41 10.77
C LEU A 5 -12.36 -7.89 10.76
N VAL A 6 -13.35 -7.39 11.48
CA VAL A 6 -13.57 -5.98 11.81
C VAL A 6 -12.44 -5.55 12.75
N LEU A 7 -11.20 -5.66 12.26
CA LEU A 7 -10.01 -5.11 12.88
C LEU A 7 -9.94 -3.70 12.34
N GLU A 8 -10.64 -2.78 13.03
CA GLU A 8 -10.49 -1.33 12.94
C GLU A 8 -10.17 -0.81 11.52
N PRO A 9 -11.18 -0.54 10.68
CA PRO A 9 -10.96 -0.09 9.30
C PRO A 9 -10.01 1.11 9.18
N ARG A 10 -9.92 1.90 10.24
CA ARG A 10 -9.05 3.07 10.36
C ARG A 10 -7.57 2.75 10.20
N HIS A 11 -7.09 1.57 10.58
CA HIS A 11 -5.66 1.30 10.56
C HIS A 11 -5.13 1.05 9.15
N PHE A 12 -5.82 0.25 8.33
CA PHE A 12 -5.38 0.00 6.95
C PHE A 12 -5.60 1.23 6.05
N GLU A 13 -6.68 2.00 6.27
CA GLU A 13 -6.95 3.24 5.55
C GLU A 13 -5.86 4.28 5.79
N ALA A 14 -5.34 4.38 7.02
CA ALA A 14 -4.25 5.27 7.36
C ALA A 14 -2.96 4.91 6.60
N TRP A 15 -2.61 3.62 6.51
CA TRP A 15 -1.44 3.18 5.73
C TRP A 15 -1.63 3.45 4.23
N ALA A 16 -2.83 3.26 3.69
CA ALA A 16 -3.13 3.59 2.30
C ALA A 16 -3.06 5.10 2.02
N ALA A 17 -3.57 5.93 2.94
CA ALA A 17 -3.47 7.38 2.86
C ALA A 17 -2.01 7.86 2.94
N LEU A 18 -1.21 7.23 3.81
CA LEU A 18 0.21 7.52 3.94
C LEU A 18 0.96 7.16 2.64
N GLY A 19 0.65 6.02 2.01
CA GLY A 19 1.21 5.67 0.70
C GLY A 19 0.92 6.72 -0.36
N LYS A 20 -0.32 7.23 -0.42
CA LYS A 20 -0.69 8.33 -1.32
C LYS A 20 0.07 9.63 -1.01
N LEU A 21 0.29 9.94 0.26
CA LEU A 21 1.05 11.11 0.67
C LEU A 21 2.51 11.01 0.20
N TYR A 22 3.13 9.84 0.36
CA TYR A 22 4.48 9.60 -0.14
C TYR A 22 4.56 9.70 -1.67
N LEU A 23 3.55 9.21 -2.41
CA LEU A 23 3.47 9.44 -3.85
C LEU A 23 3.40 10.93 -4.22
N ALA A 24 2.64 11.72 -3.46
CA ALA A 24 2.57 13.17 -3.67
C ALA A 24 3.92 13.87 -3.40
N GLN A 25 4.80 13.23 -2.62
CA GLN A 25 6.17 13.67 -2.35
C GLN A 25 7.20 13.07 -3.32
N ASP A 26 6.77 12.36 -4.38
CA ASP A 26 7.60 11.54 -5.30
C ASP A 26 8.45 10.46 -4.59
N ASP A 27 8.12 10.15 -3.33
CA ASP A 27 8.80 9.12 -2.54
C ASP A 27 8.14 7.76 -2.77
N LYS A 28 8.39 7.21 -3.96
CA LYS A 28 7.80 5.95 -4.39
C LYS A 28 8.25 4.76 -3.52
N GLY A 29 9.44 4.83 -2.93
CA GLY A 29 9.96 3.79 -2.02
C GLY A 29 9.12 3.71 -0.75
N ARG A 30 8.97 4.83 -0.02
CA ARG A 30 8.13 4.86 1.18
C ARG A 30 6.65 4.64 0.86
N ALA A 31 6.20 5.05 -0.33
CA ALA A 31 4.85 4.76 -0.79
C ALA A 31 4.59 3.25 -0.92
N LEU A 32 5.50 2.53 -1.57
CA LEU A 32 5.43 1.07 -1.75
C LEU A 32 5.38 0.34 -0.40
N ASP A 33 6.22 0.75 0.55
CA ASP A 33 6.23 0.16 1.89
C ASP A 33 4.92 0.39 2.66
N ALA A 34 4.37 1.60 2.57
CA ALA A 34 3.09 1.92 3.19
C ALA A 34 1.94 1.10 2.59
N PHE A 35 1.91 0.93 1.26
CA PHE A 35 0.90 0.09 0.61
C PHE A 35 1.04 -1.39 0.96
N ARG A 36 2.27 -1.92 1.06
CA ARG A 36 2.51 -3.31 1.51
C ARG A 36 2.02 -3.55 2.93
N ARG A 37 2.21 -2.58 3.84
CA ARG A 37 1.67 -2.66 5.21
C ARG A 37 0.14 -2.67 5.21
N ALA A 38 -0.49 -1.85 4.36
CA ALA A 38 -1.94 -1.84 4.21
C ALA A 38 -2.45 -3.18 3.64
N GLU A 39 -1.77 -3.76 2.65
CA GLU A 39 -2.14 -5.03 2.03
C GLU A 39 -2.01 -6.20 3.00
N ALA A 40 -0.97 -6.22 3.84
CA ALA A 40 -0.78 -7.24 4.86
C ALA A 40 -1.95 -7.28 5.88
N LEU A 41 -2.57 -6.12 6.14
CA LEU A 41 -3.74 -6.01 7.03
C LEU A 41 -5.05 -6.31 6.30
N TYR A 42 -5.18 -5.92 5.03
CA TYR A 42 -6.38 -6.14 4.23
C TYR A 42 -6.05 -6.60 2.80
N PRO A 43 -5.72 -7.90 2.63
CA PRO A 43 -5.23 -8.45 1.37
C PRO A 43 -6.32 -8.58 0.28
N GLN A 44 -7.59 -8.36 0.65
CA GLN A 44 -8.73 -8.42 -0.27
C GLN A 44 -8.95 -7.10 -1.04
N TRP A 45 -8.09 -6.09 -0.86
CA TRP A 45 -8.24 -4.81 -1.54
C TRP A 45 -7.41 -4.75 -2.82
N ASP A 46 -8.06 -5.04 -3.95
CA ASP A 46 -7.41 -5.03 -5.27
C ASP A 46 -6.71 -3.71 -5.62
N VAL A 47 -7.18 -2.58 -5.04
CA VAL A 47 -6.57 -1.26 -5.24
C VAL A 47 -5.14 -1.20 -4.70
N LEU A 48 -4.88 -1.80 -3.53
CA LEU A 48 -3.55 -1.83 -2.92
C LEU A 48 -2.60 -2.70 -3.75
N LYS A 49 -3.08 -3.87 -4.17
CA LYS A 49 -2.30 -4.80 -4.99
C LYS A 49 -1.85 -4.16 -6.30
N LYS A 50 -2.76 -3.48 -7.00
CA LYS A 50 -2.44 -2.73 -8.24
C LYS A 50 -1.42 -1.60 -8.00
N ALA A 51 -1.54 -0.90 -6.86
CA ALA A 51 -0.58 0.15 -6.50
C ALA A 51 0.82 -0.43 -6.25
N ILE A 52 0.91 -1.55 -5.54
CA ILE A 52 2.17 -2.26 -5.27
C ILE A 52 2.79 -2.78 -6.56
N GLU A 53 2.02 -3.45 -7.41
CA GLU A 53 2.48 -3.98 -8.71
C GLU A 53 3.03 -2.88 -9.62
N ARG A 54 2.39 -1.71 -9.64
CA ARG A 54 2.87 -0.55 -10.39
C ARG A 54 4.15 0.04 -9.81
N LEU A 55 4.22 0.21 -8.49
CA LEU A 55 5.33 0.89 -7.85
C LEU A 55 6.58 0.02 -7.70
N THR A 56 6.43 -1.30 -7.62
CA THR A 56 7.54 -2.25 -7.48
C THR A 56 8.63 -2.07 -8.54
N PRO A 57 8.34 -2.09 -9.86
CA PRO A 57 9.37 -1.89 -10.88
C PRO A 57 9.91 -0.45 -10.89
N GLU A 58 9.09 0.56 -10.56
CA GLU A 58 9.54 1.95 -10.50
C GLU A 58 10.55 2.20 -9.36
N VAL A 59 10.41 1.49 -8.23
CA VAL A 59 11.34 1.56 -7.09
C VAL A 59 12.58 0.70 -7.37
N GLN A 60 12.39 -0.56 -7.78
CA GLN A 60 13.50 -1.47 -8.05
C GLN A 60 14.38 -1.04 -9.22
N GLY A 61 13.80 -0.40 -10.24
CA GLY A 61 14.57 0.15 -11.37
C GLY A 61 15.33 1.43 -11.05
N ARG A 62 15.05 2.07 -9.89
CA ARG A 62 15.73 3.28 -9.41
C ARG A 62 16.92 2.97 -8.48
N ASP A 63 17.04 1.73 -8.02
CA ASP A 63 18.13 1.22 -7.17
C ASP A 63 19.35 0.70 -7.99
N LEU A 64 19.39 0.94 -9.31
CA LEU A 64 20.50 0.56 -10.21
C LEU A 64 21.39 1.74 -10.60
#